data_AF-A0A959RTW7-F1
#
_entry.id   AF-A0A959RTW7-F1
#
_cell.length_a   1.000
_cell.length_b   1.000
_cell.length_c   1.000
_cell.angle_alpha   90.00
_cell.angle_beta   90.00
_cell.angle_gamma   90.00
#
_symmetry.space_group_name_H-M   'P 1'
#
loop_
_entity.id
_entity.type
_entity.pdbx_description
1 polymer ?
#
loop_
_entity_poly.entity_id
_entity_poly.type
_entity_poly.pdbx_seq_one_letter_code
_entity_poly.pdbx_strand_id
1 'polypeptide(L)'
;MLKSILIPILILVLVIALSLVVWHFFFSIYEVKYSLNFSSNSIKINSKYVIESYGLNSFGQKLDWRKINNSIEILEGEEFVKEILASEQNQIILLTNSNTGKIILKVDSKFSLKPAIFTFLVED
;
A
#
# COMPACT_ATOMS: atom_id res chain seq x y z
N MET A 1 13.98 -15.04 -50.36
CA MET A 1 14.23 -13.76 -49.67
C MET A 1 13.15 -13.38 -48.66
N LEU A 2 11.87 -13.30 -49.03
CA LEU A 2 10.79 -12.86 -48.12
C LEU A 2 10.72 -13.65 -46.79
N LYS A 3 10.79 -14.99 -46.85
CA LYS A 3 10.80 -15.87 -45.66
C LYS A 3 12.01 -15.64 -44.74
N SER A 4 13.16 -15.24 -45.31
CA SER A 4 14.39 -14.98 -44.54
C SER A 4 14.32 -13.67 -43.75
N ILE A 5 13.45 -12.74 -44.13
CA ILE A 5 13.21 -11.46 -43.44
C ILE A 5 12.02 -11.58 -42.47
N LEU A 6 11.03 -12.41 -42.81
CA LEU A 6 9.87 -12.67 -41.94
C LEU A 6 10.25 -13.36 -40.62
N ILE A 7 11.16 -14.33 -40.65
CA ILE A 7 11.61 -15.06 -39.45
C ILE A 7 12.21 -14.11 -38.39
N PRO A 8 13.21 -13.26 -38.70
CA PRO A 8 13.78 -12.35 -37.70
C PRO A 8 12.76 -11.32 -37.20
N ILE A 9 11.83 -10.85 -38.04
CA ILE A 9 10.74 -9.97 -37.60
C ILE A 9 9.83 -10.69 -36.60
N LEU A 10 9.44 -11.93 -36.86
CA LEU A 10 8.61 -12.72 -35.96
C LEU A 10 9.31 -12.96 -34.62
N ILE A 11 10.60 -13.28 -34.64
CA ILE A 11 11.42 -13.43 -33.42
C ILE A 11 11.46 -12.11 -32.65
N LEU A 12 11.66 -10.98 -33.32
CA LEU A 12 11.67 -9.67 -32.68
C LEU A 12 10.33 -9.37 -32.00
N VAL A 13 9.20 -9.60 -32.68
CA VAL A 13 7.86 -9.43 -32.11
C VAL A 13 7.66 -10.33 -30.90
N LEU A 14 8.09 -11.60 -30.98
CA LEU A 14 8.00 -12.53 -29.86
C LEU A 14 8.82 -12.05 -28.66
N VAL A 15 10.04 -11.56 -28.88
CA VAL A 15 10.89 -11.02 -27.82
C VAL A 15 10.23 -9.82 -27.16
N ILE A 16 9.69 -8.87 -27.95
CA ILE A 16 8.98 -7.71 -27.42
C ILE A 16 7.76 -8.15 -26.60
N ALA A 17 6.97 -9.10 -27.10
CA ALA A 17 5.81 -9.62 -26.39
C ALA A 17 6.20 -10.27 -25.04
N LEU A 18 7.25 -11.10 -25.02
CA LEU A 18 7.76 -11.70 -23.79
C LEU A 18 8.29 -10.64 -22.81
N SER A 19 9.00 -9.62 -23.31
CA SER A 19 9.47 -8.51 -22.47
C SER A 19 8.31 -7.75 -21.82
N LEU A 20 7.21 -7.53 -22.54
CA LEU A 20 6.01 -6.89 -21.97
C LEU A 20 5.34 -7.75 -20.90
N VAL A 21 5.30 -9.08 -21.09
CA VAL A 21 4.79 -10.01 -20.08
C VAL A 21 5.66 -9.96 -18.83
N VAL A 22 6.97 -10.10 -18.98
CA VAL A 22 7.91 -10.00 -17.84
C VAL A 22 7.73 -8.67 -17.12
N TRP A 23 7.69 -7.56 -17.86
CA TRP A 23 7.44 -6.24 -17.28
C TRP A 23 6.15 -6.20 -16.44
N HIS A 24 5.06 -6.76 -16.96
CA HIS A 24 3.78 -6.77 -16.26
C HIS A 24 3.85 -7.50 -14.91
N PHE A 25 4.49 -8.67 -14.86
CA PHE A 25 4.60 -9.48 -13.64
C PHE A 25 5.51 -8.84 -12.58
N PHE A 26 6.58 -8.15 -12.99
CA PHE A 26 7.55 -7.55 -12.08
C PHE A 26 7.14 -6.15 -11.58
N PHE A 27 6.47 -5.33 -12.40
CA PHE A 27 6.26 -3.90 -12.10
C PHE A 27 4.81 -3.52 -11.80
N SER A 28 3.84 -4.42 -11.95
CA SER A 28 2.44 -4.15 -11.56
C SER A 28 2.23 -4.40 -10.06
N ILE A 29 1.34 -3.62 -9.45
CA ILE A 29 0.89 -3.83 -8.07
C ILE A 29 -0.24 -4.85 -8.12
N TYR A 30 -0.06 -6.00 -7.47
CA TYR A 30 -1.05 -7.07 -7.34
C TYR A 30 -1.72 -7.08 -5.97
N GLU A 31 -0.99 -6.63 -4.94
CA GLU A 31 -1.49 -6.52 -3.57
C GLU A 31 -0.89 -5.28 -2.92
N VAL A 32 -1.58 -4.70 -1.94
CA VAL A 32 -1.03 -3.67 -1.05
C VAL A 32 -0.94 -4.25 0.35
N LYS A 33 0.21 -4.05 0.98
CA LYS A 33 0.41 -4.34 2.41
C LYS A 33 0.78 -3.08 3.15
N TYR A 34 0.61 -3.16 4.46
CA TYR A 34 0.82 -2.06 5.37
C TYR A 34 1.83 -2.47 6.45
N SER A 35 2.76 -1.59 6.78
CA SER A 35 3.63 -1.73 7.94
C SER A 35 3.39 -0.61 8.94
N LEU A 36 3.28 -0.99 10.19
CA LEU A 36 3.23 -0.07 11.31
C LEU A 36 4.66 0.24 11.76
N ASN A 37 4.99 1.51 11.97
CA ASN A 37 6.32 1.90 12.47
C ASN A 37 6.45 1.75 14.00
N PHE A 38 5.53 1.00 14.64
CA PHE A 38 5.45 0.80 16.08
C PHE A 38 5.04 -0.64 16.37
N SER A 39 5.54 -1.18 17.48
CA SER A 39 5.46 -2.60 17.81
C SER A 39 4.22 -3.01 18.62
N SER A 40 3.53 -2.05 19.24
CA SER A 40 2.39 -2.30 20.12
C SER A 40 1.07 -1.86 19.49
N ASN A 41 -0.01 -2.60 19.76
CA ASN A 41 -1.35 -2.09 19.47
C ASN A 41 -1.73 -0.92 20.39
N SER A 42 -0.96 -0.69 21.46
CA SER A 42 -1.07 0.50 22.31
C SER A 42 -0.31 1.68 21.69
N ILE A 43 -1.00 2.80 21.55
CA ILE A 43 -0.48 4.07 21.07
C ILE A 43 -0.71 5.13 22.15
N LYS A 44 0.13 6.16 22.19
CA LYS A 44 0.12 7.21 23.21
C LYS A 44 -0.77 8.36 22.82
N ILE A 45 -1.31 9.07 23.80
CA ILE A 45 -1.93 10.37 23.61
C ILE A 45 -0.95 11.38 22.98
N ASN A 46 -1.48 12.38 22.29
CA ASN A 46 -0.73 13.49 21.68
C ASN A 46 0.50 13.07 20.84
N SER A 47 0.41 11.90 20.20
CA SER A 47 1.53 11.28 19.50
C SER A 47 1.23 11.06 18.02
N LYS A 48 2.30 10.94 17.24
CA LYS A 48 2.25 10.73 15.79
C LYS A 48 2.58 9.30 15.44
N TYR A 49 1.68 8.64 14.73
CA TYR A 49 1.84 7.28 14.23
C TYR A 49 1.85 7.28 12.71
N VAL A 50 2.69 6.42 12.13
CA VAL A 50 2.81 6.32 10.67
C VAL A 50 2.53 4.88 10.25
N ILE A 51 1.52 4.73 9.41
CA ILE A 51 1.19 3.48 8.73
C ILE A 51 1.70 3.62 7.30
N GLU A 52 2.75 2.88 6.97
CA GLU A 52 3.30 2.88 5.62
C GLU A 52 2.58 1.84 4.78
N SER A 53 2.27 2.18 3.54
CA SER A 53 1.72 1.26 2.55
C SER A 53 2.72 0.98 1.45
N TYR A 54 2.79 -0.26 1.00
CA TYR A 54 3.66 -0.67 -0.10
C TYR A 54 2.98 -1.72 -0.97
N GLY A 55 3.22 -1.61 -2.27
CA GLY A 55 2.68 -2.54 -3.25
C GLY A 55 3.54 -3.79 -3.28
N LEU A 56 2.94 -4.92 -3.61
CA LEU A 56 3.63 -6.16 -3.93
C LEU A 56 3.39 -6.50 -5.39
N ASN A 57 4.44 -6.97 -6.06
CA ASN A 57 4.29 -7.58 -7.38
C ASN A 57 3.77 -9.02 -7.29
N SER A 58 3.61 -9.69 -8.44
CA SER A 58 3.11 -11.06 -8.52
C SER A 58 3.96 -12.10 -7.77
N PHE A 59 5.23 -11.77 -7.51
CA PHE A 59 6.17 -12.60 -6.77
C PHE A 59 6.26 -12.21 -5.29
N GLY A 60 5.42 -11.27 -4.82
CA GLY A 60 5.46 -10.78 -3.44
C GLY A 60 6.62 -9.83 -3.14
N GLN A 61 7.29 -9.28 -4.16
CA GLN A 61 8.38 -8.31 -3.97
C GLN A 61 7.81 -6.91 -3.76
N LYS A 62 8.44 -6.16 -2.86
CA LYS A 62 8.04 -4.80 -2.47
C LYS A 62 8.30 -3.79 -3.59
N LEU A 63 7.29 -2.99 -3.91
CA LEU A 63 7.29 -1.93 -4.92
C LEU A 63 7.21 -0.55 -4.24
N ASP A 64 8.27 -0.14 -3.56
CA ASP A 64 8.28 1.09 -2.76
C ASP A 64 8.17 2.39 -3.56
N TRP A 65 8.53 2.36 -4.84
CA TRP A 65 8.48 3.54 -5.73
C TRP A 65 7.11 3.77 -6.36
N ARG A 66 6.13 2.88 -6.16
CA ARG A 66 4.81 3.00 -6.76
C ARG A 66 3.87 3.73 -5.81
N LYS A 67 3.25 4.83 -6.27
CA LYS A 67 2.23 5.54 -5.49
C LYS A 67 0.98 4.66 -5.30
N ILE A 68 0.48 4.62 -4.07
CA ILE A 68 -0.68 3.87 -3.63
C ILE A 68 -1.70 4.88 -3.14
N ASN A 69 -2.88 4.88 -3.76
CA ASN A 69 -3.99 5.67 -3.26
C ASN A 69 -4.74 4.86 -2.21
N ASN A 70 -4.70 5.30 -0.96
CA ASN A 70 -5.41 4.66 0.14
C ASN A 70 -6.66 5.49 0.49
N SER A 71 -7.80 4.81 0.67
CA SER A 71 -8.97 5.37 1.35
C SER A 71 -8.95 4.96 2.81
N ILE A 72 -9.28 5.89 3.69
CA ILE A 72 -9.22 5.70 5.14
C ILE A 72 -10.59 5.98 5.72
N GLU A 73 -11.05 5.10 6.60
CA GLU A 73 -12.34 5.19 7.28
C GLU A 73 -12.10 4.87 8.77
N ILE A 74 -12.52 5.77 9.67
CA ILE A 74 -12.50 5.52 11.11
C ILE A 74 -13.82 4.83 11.46
N LEU A 75 -13.73 3.58 11.93
CA LEU A 75 -14.91 2.79 12.30
C LEU A 75 -15.32 3.01 13.77
N GLU A 76 -14.35 3.33 14.64
CA GLU A 76 -14.54 3.56 16.08
C GLU A 76 -13.46 4.55 16.56
N GLY A 77 -13.81 5.46 17.47
CA GLY A 77 -12.86 6.32 18.17
C GLY A 77 -12.43 7.60 17.43
N GLU A 78 -13.31 8.18 16.62
CA GLU A 78 -13.05 9.44 15.90
C GLU A 78 -12.71 10.59 16.86
N GLU A 79 -13.30 10.61 18.05
CA GLU A 79 -13.06 11.58 19.11
C GLU A 79 -11.63 11.54 19.70
N PHE A 80 -10.91 10.43 19.50
CA PHE A 80 -9.52 10.25 19.92
C PHE A 80 -8.52 10.64 18.83
N VAL A 81 -9.01 10.92 17.62
CA VAL A 81 -8.20 11.26 16.46
C VAL A 81 -8.22 12.77 16.26
N LYS A 82 -7.04 13.38 16.30
CA LYS A 82 -6.89 14.81 16.02
C LYS A 82 -6.93 15.07 14.52
N GLU A 83 -6.19 14.27 13.75
CA GLU A 83 -6.05 14.45 12.31
C GLU A 83 -5.53 13.16 11.65
N ILE A 84 -5.95 12.92 10.42
CA ILE A 84 -5.41 11.87 9.55
C ILE A 84 -4.94 12.52 8.25
N LEU A 85 -3.66 12.32 7.93
CA LEU A 85 -3.06 12.84 6.70
C LEU A 85 -2.58 11.68 5.83
N ALA A 86 -3.02 11.66 4.57
CA ALA A 86 -2.41 10.83 3.55
C ALA A 86 -1.25 11.61 2.93
N SER A 87 -0.02 11.11 3.14
CA SER A 87 1.19 11.68 2.55
C SER A 87 1.40 11.15 1.13
N GLU A 88 2.05 11.95 0.28
CA GLU A 88 2.46 11.55 -1.07
C GLU A 88 3.42 10.35 -1.11
N GLN A 89 4.03 10.00 0.02
CA GLN A 89 5.02 8.92 0.14
C GLN A 89 4.41 7.58 0.58
N ASN A 90 3.14 7.33 0.24
CA ASN A 90 2.41 6.12 0.66
C ASN A 90 2.29 5.95 2.18
N GLN A 91 2.37 7.06 2.92
CA GLN A 91 2.27 7.05 4.38
C GLN A 91 0.92 7.61 4.81
N ILE A 92 0.34 6.98 5.82
CA ILE A 92 -0.84 7.46 6.51
C ILE A 92 -0.38 7.89 7.89
N ILE A 93 -0.55 9.17 8.19
CA ILE A 93 -0.17 9.77 9.45
C ILE A 93 -1.42 9.87 10.31
N LEU A 94 -1.39 9.23 11.48
CA LEU A 94 -2.42 9.30 12.49
C LEU A 94 -1.91 10.16 13.65
N LEU A 95 -2.62 11.25 13.94
CA LEU A 95 -2.36 12.10 15.11
C LEU A 95 -3.44 11.83 16.17
N THR A 96 -3.02 11.41 17.36
CA THR A 96 -3.92 11.18 18.50
C THR A 96 -4.15 12.46 19.28
N ASN A 97 -5.31 12.55 19.93
CA ASN A 97 -5.66 13.64 20.85
C ASN A 97 -5.23 13.31 22.30
N SER A 98 -5.69 14.09 23.28
CA SER A 98 -5.40 13.95 24.72
C SER A 98 -6.28 12.94 25.46
N ASN A 99 -7.08 12.15 24.75
CA ASN A 99 -8.06 11.24 25.35
C ASN A 99 -7.67 9.78 25.11
N THR A 100 -7.89 8.94 26.11
CA THR A 100 -7.66 7.49 26.03
C THR A 100 -8.90 6.78 25.49
N GLY A 101 -8.71 5.66 24.81
CA GLY A 101 -9.81 4.97 24.15
C GLY A 101 -9.34 3.96 23.11
N LYS A 102 -10.26 3.52 22.26
CA LYS A 102 -9.98 2.55 21.22
C LYS A 102 -10.26 3.16 19.86
N ILE A 103 -9.30 3.06 18.95
CA ILE A 103 -9.45 3.49 17.56
C ILE A 103 -9.49 2.26 16.68
N ILE A 104 -10.52 2.14 15.84
CA ILE A 104 -10.54 1.17 14.75
C ILE A 104 -10.42 1.93 13.43
N LEU A 105 -9.32 1.69 12.73
CA LEU A 105 -9.02 2.29 11.44
C LEU A 105 -9.16 1.24 10.34
N LYS A 106 -9.97 1.52 9.33
CA LYS A 106 -10.04 0.74 8.10
C LYS A 106 -9.30 1.48 7.00
N VAL A 107 -8.34 0.80 6.39
CA VAL A 107 -7.56 1.29 5.27
C VAL A 107 -7.78 0.39 4.09
N ASP A 108 -8.10 0.99 2.95
CA ASP A 108 -8.37 0.26 1.71
C ASP A 108 -7.65 0.90 0.53
N SER A 109 -7.44 0.13 -0.53
CA SER A 109 -6.88 0.60 -1.78
C SER A 109 -7.48 -0.18 -2.94
N LYS A 110 -7.48 0.41 -4.15
CA LYS A 110 -7.95 -0.27 -5.37
C LYS A 110 -7.19 -1.57 -5.70
N PHE A 111 -6.02 -1.76 -5.10
CA PHE A 111 -5.17 -2.94 -5.26
C PHE A 111 -5.19 -3.86 -4.03
N SER A 112 -5.93 -3.51 -2.98
CA SER A 112 -6.06 -4.35 -1.79
C SER A 112 -7.02 -5.50 -2.09
N LEU A 113 -6.62 -6.73 -1.78
CA LEU A 113 -7.51 -7.89 -1.87
C LEU A 113 -8.64 -7.82 -0.84
N LYS A 114 -8.34 -7.27 0.33
CA LYS A 114 -9.28 -6.97 1.41
C LYS A 114 -8.82 -5.70 2.12
N PRO A 115 -9.76 -4.90 2.67
CA PRO A 115 -9.41 -3.78 3.52
C PRO A 115 -8.59 -4.23 4.74
N ALA A 116 -7.55 -3.48 5.07
CA ALA A 116 -6.80 -3.67 6.30
C ALA A 116 -7.53 -2.98 7.46
N ILE A 117 -7.70 -3.69 8.56
CA ILE A 117 -8.32 -3.14 9.77
C ILE A 117 -7.25 -3.11 10.85
N PHE A 118 -6.98 -1.93 11.38
CA PHE A 118 -6.11 -1.71 12.51
C PHE A 118 -6.92 -1.37 13.73
N THR A 119 -6.54 -1.94 14.87
CA THR A 119 -7.14 -1.64 16.16
C THR A 119 -6.04 -1.12 17.08
N PHE A 120 -6.22 0.10 17.57
CA PHE A 120 -5.28 0.75 18.46
C PHE A 120 -5.95 1.06 19.80
N LEU A 121 -5.22 0.89 20.89
CA LEU A 121 -5.60 1.36 22.21
C LEU A 121 -4.79 2.62 22.53
N VAL A 122 -5.47 3.75 22.72
CA VAL A 122 -4.86 5.01 23.12
C VAL A 122 -4.70 5.00 24.64
N GLU A 123 -3.45 5.05 25.09
CA GLU A 123 -3.01 5.04 26.49
C GLU A 123 -2.15 6.29 26.76
N ASP A 124 -1.86 6.57 28.03
CA ASP A 124 -1.04 7.71 28.46
C ASP A 124 0.49 7.48 28.28
#